data_AF-A0A355S5A7-F1
#
_entry.id   AF-A0A355S5A7-F1
#
_cell.length_a   1.000
_cell.length_b   1.000
_cell.length_c   1.000
_cell.angle_alpha   90.00
_cell.angle_beta   90.00
_cell.angle_gamma   90.00
#
_symmetry.space_group_name_H-M   'P 1'
#
loop_
_entity.id
_entity.type
_entity.pdbx_description
1 polymer ?
#
loop_
_entity_poly.entity_id
_entity_poly.type
_entity_poly.pdbx_seq_one_letter_code
_entity_poly.pdbx_strand_id
1 'polypeptide(L)'
;MIGDNFGVFVNALESNRNFTAISRPTIFTTNNGVARISSGSRIAVPTSTFQGGTQTGFSTNVEFRDIVLELEVRPLVNSEEEVTLEISLVRDNIGENRAIQGFGEVPDIDTDEISTRVTVPNRSTIVLGGLITESDTRSGSGVPFLSSIPILNKLLGVSSKDILREELVILIHPSILTDPSEVAAYQKAFDSDSKVSPRARASVQKGVLPPRGALAPDDEAKKKKAAPGSMMTSPVHRAMRKKSGR
;
A
#
# COMPACT_ATOMS: atom_id res chain seq x y z
N MET A 1 8.58 -69.63 2.08
CA MET A 1 9.15 -68.34 1.62
C MET A 1 8.08 -67.28 1.80
N ILE A 2 7.96 -66.73 3.00
CA ILE A 2 7.06 -65.60 3.29
C ILE A 2 7.96 -64.38 3.18
N GLY A 3 7.66 -63.51 2.22
CA GLY A 3 8.54 -62.41 1.82
C GLY A 3 8.70 -61.35 2.92
N ASP A 4 9.95 -60.95 3.15
CA ASP A 4 10.40 -59.88 4.04
C ASP A 4 10.02 -58.47 3.52
N ASN A 5 8.73 -58.22 3.26
CA ASN A 5 8.26 -56.90 2.81
C ASN A 5 7.62 -56.08 3.95
N PHE A 6 8.24 -56.06 5.13
CA PHE A 6 7.83 -55.17 6.22
C PHE A 6 8.68 -53.88 6.19
N GLY A 7 8.12 -52.79 5.69
CA GLY A 7 8.74 -51.47 5.68
C GLY A 7 8.08 -50.55 6.70
N VAL A 8 8.85 -50.01 7.65
CA VAL A 8 8.40 -48.94 8.57
C VAL A 8 8.90 -47.62 8.03
N PHE A 9 7.99 -46.68 7.78
CA PHE A 9 8.34 -45.33 7.34
C PHE A 9 7.95 -44.34 8.44
N VAL A 10 8.93 -43.58 8.91
CA VAL A 10 8.74 -42.50 9.88
C VAL A 10 8.90 -41.18 9.15
N ASN A 11 7.83 -40.38 9.13
CA ASN A 11 7.84 -39.03 8.59
C ASN A 11 7.69 -38.04 9.76
N ALA A 12 8.68 -37.19 9.96
CA ALA A 12 8.65 -36.10 10.93
C ALA A 12 9.16 -34.83 10.24
N LEU A 13 8.37 -33.77 10.29
CA LEU A 13 8.70 -32.47 9.71
C LEU A 13 8.32 -31.39 10.72
N GLU A 14 9.29 -30.56 11.09
CA GLU A 14 9.08 -29.33 11.86
C GLU A 14 9.45 -28.16 10.95
N SER A 15 8.55 -27.18 10.84
CA SER A 15 8.75 -25.98 10.05
C SER A 15 8.46 -24.76 10.90
N ASN A 16 9.32 -23.74 10.82
CA ASN A 16 9.13 -22.47 11.50
C ASN A 16 9.33 -21.33 10.49
N ARG A 17 8.36 -20.42 10.40
CA ARG A 17 8.37 -19.28 9.48
C ARG A 17 8.04 -18.01 10.25
N ASN A 18 8.96 -17.06 10.23
CA ASN A 18 8.79 -15.75 10.85
C ASN A 18 8.75 -14.68 9.77
N PHE A 19 7.75 -13.80 9.83
CA PHE A 19 7.62 -12.65 8.94
C PHE A 19 7.43 -11.38 9.77
N THR A 20 8.02 -10.27 9.35
CA THR A 20 7.90 -8.98 10.04
C THR A 20 7.77 -7.87 9.01
N ALA A 21 6.70 -7.08 9.14
CA ALA A 21 6.46 -5.90 8.32
C ALA A 21 6.48 -4.65 9.19
N ILE A 22 7.29 -3.66 8.83
CA ILE A 22 7.41 -2.39 9.54
C ILE A 22 7.01 -1.26 8.60
N SER A 23 5.94 -0.55 8.97
CA SER A 23 5.47 0.65 8.26
C SER A 23 5.64 1.85 9.17
N ARG A 24 6.22 2.95 8.65
CA ARG A 24 6.46 4.19 9.39
C ARG A 24 5.91 5.40 8.63
N PRO A 25 4.58 5.61 8.59
CA PRO A 25 4.02 6.83 8.03
C PRO A 25 4.47 8.03 8.87
N THR A 26 4.94 9.09 8.21
CA THR A 26 5.33 10.35 8.87
C THR A 26 4.63 11.50 8.15
N ILE A 27 4.05 12.42 8.91
CA ILE A 27 3.31 13.56 8.37
C ILE A 27 3.53 14.80 9.22
N PHE A 28 3.57 15.96 8.56
CA PHE A 28 3.68 17.27 9.18
C PHE A 28 2.37 18.03 9.02
N THR A 29 1.96 18.73 10.07
CA THR A 29 0.78 19.58 10.05
C THR A 29 0.90 20.70 11.06
N THR A 30 0.06 21.72 10.92
CA THR A 30 -0.03 22.82 11.88
C THR A 30 -0.91 22.42 13.07
N ASN A 31 -0.79 23.16 14.18
CA ASN A 31 -1.71 22.99 15.31
C ASN A 31 -3.17 23.10 14.84
N ASN A 32 -4.00 22.16 15.26
CA ASN A 32 -5.42 22.01 14.89
C ASN A 32 -5.69 21.78 13.39
N GLY A 33 -4.65 21.55 12.57
CA GLY A 33 -4.77 21.22 11.15
C GLY A 33 -4.88 19.72 10.92
N VAL A 34 -5.91 19.28 10.20
CA VAL A 34 -6.04 17.88 9.78
C VAL A 34 -5.03 17.60 8.68
N ALA A 35 -4.28 16.51 8.82
CA ALA A 35 -3.38 16.04 7.78
C ALA A 35 -3.57 14.54 7.56
N ARG A 36 -3.48 14.15 6.29
CA ARG A 36 -3.70 12.78 5.84
C ARG A 36 -2.60 12.35 4.87
N ILE A 37 -2.09 11.14 5.06
CA ILE A 37 -1.16 10.46 4.15
C ILE A 37 -1.69 9.06 3.87
N SER A 38 -1.70 8.67 2.60
CA SER A 38 -2.14 7.34 2.17
C SER A 38 -1.18 6.76 1.15
N SER A 39 -0.88 5.47 1.27
CA SER A 39 -0.09 4.71 0.31
C SER A 39 -0.78 3.37 0.06
N GLY A 40 -0.87 2.94 -1.18
CA GLY A 40 -1.63 1.73 -1.48
C GLY A 40 -1.50 1.27 -2.92
N SER A 41 -2.22 0.21 -3.22
CA SER A 41 -2.31 -0.38 -4.57
C SER A 41 -3.71 -0.92 -4.81
N ARG A 42 -4.01 -1.28 -6.06
CA ARG A 42 -5.28 -1.91 -6.44
C ARG A 42 -5.04 -3.35 -6.79
N ILE A 43 -5.87 -4.24 -6.23
CA ILE A 43 -5.91 -5.63 -6.64
C ILE A 43 -7.19 -5.93 -7.42
N ALA A 44 -7.07 -6.79 -8.42
CA ALA A 44 -8.19 -7.26 -9.23
C ALA A 44 -8.85 -8.46 -8.53
N VAL A 45 -10.10 -8.31 -8.08
CA VAL A 45 -10.87 -9.37 -7.44
C VAL A 45 -12.01 -9.79 -8.38
N PRO A 46 -12.11 -11.08 -8.77
CA PRO A 46 -13.17 -11.51 -9.67
C PRO A 46 -14.52 -11.58 -8.92
N THR A 47 -15.60 -11.07 -9.53
CA THR A 47 -16.91 -10.91 -8.87
C THR A 47 -18.04 -11.75 -9.47
N SER A 48 -17.98 -12.06 -10.78
CA SER A 48 -18.93 -12.99 -11.41
C SER A 48 -18.31 -13.69 -12.61
N THR A 49 -18.59 -14.99 -12.76
CA THR A 49 -18.23 -15.78 -13.95
C THR A 49 -19.51 -16.22 -14.63
N PHE A 50 -19.67 -15.86 -15.90
CA PHE A 50 -20.74 -16.38 -16.72
C PHE A 50 -20.20 -17.46 -17.64
N GLN A 51 -20.84 -18.63 -17.62
CA GLN A 51 -20.64 -19.72 -18.57
C GLN A 51 -21.96 -19.94 -19.31
N GLY A 52 -22.02 -19.59 -20.60
CA GLY A 52 -23.25 -19.69 -21.38
C GLY A 52 -23.07 -20.21 -22.80
N GLY A 53 -23.85 -21.23 -23.16
CA GLY A 53 -24.14 -21.67 -24.53
C GLY A 53 -23.11 -22.63 -25.17
N THR A 54 -23.54 -23.33 -26.23
CA THR A 54 -22.88 -24.43 -26.98
C THR A 54 -21.49 -24.13 -27.56
N GLN A 55 -20.95 -22.93 -27.34
CA GLN A 55 -19.61 -22.50 -27.68
C GLN A 55 -18.93 -22.05 -26.38
N THR A 56 -17.97 -22.85 -25.92
CA THR A 56 -17.25 -22.74 -24.66
C THR A 56 -16.55 -21.39 -24.48
N GLY A 57 -17.24 -20.40 -23.91
CA GLY A 57 -16.68 -19.10 -23.53
C GLY A 57 -16.88 -18.83 -22.05
N PHE A 58 -15.80 -18.60 -21.31
CA PHE A 58 -15.84 -18.09 -19.94
C PHE A 58 -15.69 -16.57 -19.98
N SER A 59 -16.61 -15.84 -19.36
CA SER A 59 -16.50 -14.40 -19.16
C SER A 59 -16.46 -14.11 -17.67
N THR A 60 -15.35 -13.52 -17.21
CA THR A 60 -15.14 -13.17 -15.79
C THR A 60 -15.18 -11.65 -15.64
N ASN A 61 -16.10 -11.16 -14.82
CA ASN A 61 -16.12 -9.78 -14.36
C ASN A 61 -15.15 -9.61 -13.19
N VAL A 62 -14.42 -8.50 -13.19
CA VAL A 62 -13.39 -8.17 -12.21
C VAL A 62 -13.68 -6.80 -11.63
N GLU A 63 -13.63 -6.69 -10.31
CA GLU A 63 -13.71 -5.44 -9.57
C GLU A 63 -12.35 -5.14 -8.95
N PHE A 64 -11.90 -3.89 -9.05
CA PHE A 64 -10.67 -3.46 -8.40
C PHE A 64 -10.96 -3.06 -6.95
N ARG A 65 -10.25 -3.65 -6.00
CA ARG A 65 -10.26 -3.28 -4.58
C ARG A 65 -8.98 -2.53 -4.24
N ASP A 66 -9.13 -1.41 -3.54
CA ASP A 66 -8.00 -0.65 -3.01
C ASP A 66 -7.47 -1.35 -1.75
N ILE A 67 -6.13 -1.43 -1.63
CA ILE A 67 -5.41 -1.86 -0.43
C ILE A 67 -4.56 -0.69 0.00
N VAL A 68 -4.89 -0.07 1.13
CA VAL A 68 -4.33 1.21 1.55
C VAL A 68 -3.79 1.15 2.98
N LEU A 69 -2.62 1.72 3.18
CA LEU A 69 -2.15 2.23 4.46
C LEU A 69 -2.44 3.72 4.52
N GLU A 70 -3.32 4.13 5.41
CA GLU A 70 -3.80 5.50 5.56
C GLU A 70 -3.64 5.96 7.00
N LEU A 71 -3.01 7.11 7.19
CA LEU A 71 -2.94 7.82 8.47
C LEU A 71 -3.57 9.19 8.30
N GLU A 72 -4.60 9.47 9.08
CA GLU A 72 -5.16 10.79 9.30
C GLU A 72 -4.93 11.21 10.76
N VAL A 73 -4.49 12.45 10.96
CA VAL A 73 -4.19 12.98 12.28
C VAL A 73 -4.60 14.45 12.40
N ARG A 74 -5.13 14.80 13.57
CA ARG A 74 -5.37 16.19 13.97
C ARG A 74 -4.73 16.45 15.33
N PRO A 75 -3.63 17.23 15.40
CA PRO A 75 -3.00 17.56 16.66
C PRO A 75 -3.62 18.81 17.29
N LEU A 76 -3.57 18.86 18.62
CA LEU A 76 -3.81 20.03 19.45
C LEU A 76 -2.66 20.17 20.44
N VAL A 77 -1.85 21.22 20.29
CA VAL A 77 -0.74 21.53 21.19
C VAL A 77 -1.29 22.17 22.47
N ASN A 78 -0.94 21.59 23.61
CA ASN A 78 -1.35 22.04 24.95
C ASN A 78 -0.22 22.86 25.62
N SER A 79 -0.53 23.49 26.76
CA SER A 79 0.38 24.41 27.47
C SER A 79 1.57 23.75 28.17
N GLU A 80 1.58 22.42 28.30
CA GLU A 80 2.62 21.64 29.01
C GLU A 80 3.55 20.84 28.08
N GLU A 81 3.77 21.32 26.85
CA GLU A 81 4.52 20.57 25.82
C GLU A 81 3.92 19.19 25.52
N GLU A 82 2.61 19.04 25.72
CA GLU A 82 1.87 17.86 25.33
C GLU A 82 1.08 18.12 24.03
N VAL A 83 0.80 17.04 23.31
CA VAL A 83 -0.03 17.07 22.11
C VAL A 83 -1.18 16.12 22.28
N THR A 84 -2.41 16.63 22.23
CA THR A 84 -3.58 15.79 22.05
C THR A 84 -3.74 15.48 20.56
N LEU A 85 -3.76 14.20 20.21
CA LEU A 85 -3.86 13.69 18.85
C LEU A 85 -5.20 12.99 18.69
N GLU A 86 -6.01 13.42 17.72
CA GLU A 86 -7.04 12.58 17.12
C GLU A 86 -6.42 11.83 15.96
N ILE A 87 -6.49 10.51 15.97
CA ILE A 87 -5.78 9.63 15.05
C ILE A 87 -6.79 8.65 14.44
N SER A 88 -6.77 8.55 13.12
CA SER A 88 -7.38 7.46 12.37
C SER A 88 -6.29 6.79 11.53
N LEU A 89 -6.01 5.52 11.79
CA LEU A 89 -5.05 4.74 11.01
C LEU A 89 -5.76 3.48 10.50
N VAL A 90 -5.72 3.31 9.19
CA VAL A 90 -6.24 2.13 8.48
C VAL A 90 -5.07 1.47 7.77
N ARG A 91 -4.96 0.16 7.87
CA ARG A 91 -3.96 -0.63 7.16
C ARG A 91 -4.63 -1.86 6.59
N ASP A 92 -4.73 -1.89 5.26
CA ASP A 92 -5.08 -3.09 4.53
C ASP A 92 -3.85 -3.94 4.26
N ASN A 93 -4.02 -5.26 4.30
CA ASN A 93 -3.02 -6.26 3.94
C ASN A 93 -3.65 -7.34 3.07
N ILE A 94 -2.81 -7.99 2.25
CA ILE A 94 -3.23 -9.17 1.48
C ILE A 94 -3.13 -10.38 2.41
N GLY A 95 -4.28 -10.97 2.71
CA GLY A 95 -4.42 -12.15 3.55
C GLY A 95 -4.17 -13.46 2.78
N GLU A 96 -4.69 -14.56 3.33
CA GLU A 96 -4.57 -15.87 2.68
C GLU A 96 -5.38 -15.96 1.38
N ASN A 97 -4.90 -16.78 0.44
CA ASN A 97 -5.65 -17.10 -0.76
C ASN A 97 -6.76 -18.09 -0.42
N ARG A 98 -8.01 -17.69 -0.68
CA ARG A 98 -9.19 -18.55 -0.58
C ARG A 98 -9.54 -19.12 -1.95
N ALA A 99 -9.70 -20.44 -2.03
CA ALA A 99 -10.23 -21.08 -3.23
C ALA A 99 -11.75 -20.84 -3.33
N ILE A 100 -12.18 -20.14 -4.37
CA ILE A 100 -13.59 -19.88 -4.67
C ILE A 100 -13.97 -20.67 -5.93
N GLN A 101 -15.00 -21.52 -5.83
CA GLN A 101 -15.48 -22.32 -6.96
C GLN A 101 -15.81 -21.44 -8.17
N GLY A 102 -15.23 -21.76 -9.32
CA GLY A 102 -15.42 -21.00 -10.57
C GLY A 102 -14.46 -19.82 -10.77
N PHE A 103 -13.75 -19.38 -9.73
CA PHE A 103 -12.89 -18.18 -9.76
C PHE A 103 -11.40 -18.46 -9.47
N GLY A 104 -11.08 -19.65 -8.96
CA GLY A 104 -9.71 -20.00 -8.58
C GLY A 104 -9.35 -19.48 -7.19
N GLU A 105 -8.06 -19.20 -6.97
CA GLU A 105 -7.59 -18.60 -5.73
C GLU A 105 -7.78 -17.09 -5.75
N VAL A 106 -8.48 -16.57 -4.73
CA VAL A 106 -8.75 -15.15 -4.53
C VAL A 106 -8.18 -14.75 -3.17
N PRO A 107 -7.35 -13.70 -3.08
CA PRO A 107 -6.81 -13.26 -1.80
C PRO A 107 -7.89 -12.64 -0.92
N ASP A 108 -7.89 -12.98 0.36
CA ASP A 108 -8.62 -12.21 1.37
C ASP A 108 -7.91 -10.85 1.58
N ILE A 109 -8.66 -9.84 2.01
CA ILE A 109 -8.13 -8.51 2.36
C ILE A 109 -8.36 -8.33 3.86
N ASP A 110 -7.28 -8.29 4.61
CA ASP A 110 -7.31 -8.06 6.05
C ASP A 110 -7.16 -6.56 6.32
N THR A 111 -7.99 -6.00 7.20
CA THR A 111 -7.96 -4.58 7.53
C THR A 111 -7.74 -4.40 9.03
N ASP A 112 -6.66 -3.73 9.38
CA ASP A 112 -6.39 -3.24 10.74
C ASP A 112 -6.78 -1.76 10.84
N GLU A 113 -7.65 -1.42 11.79
CA GLU A 113 -8.11 -0.04 12.00
C GLU A 113 -7.99 0.39 13.45
N ILE A 114 -7.54 1.63 13.67
CA ILE A 114 -7.55 2.31 14.96
C ILE A 114 -8.10 3.73 14.82
N SER A 115 -9.07 4.06 15.65
CA SER A 115 -9.58 5.42 15.83
C SER A 115 -9.50 5.77 17.31
N THR A 116 -8.69 6.77 17.65
CA THR A 116 -8.44 7.12 19.05
C THR A 116 -8.12 8.60 19.23
N ARG A 117 -8.33 9.08 20.46
CA ARG A 117 -7.91 10.40 20.91
C ARG A 117 -7.04 10.24 22.14
N VAL A 118 -5.79 10.69 22.06
CA VAL A 118 -4.80 10.50 23.12
C VAL A 118 -3.97 11.75 23.35
N THR A 119 -3.58 12.01 24.58
CA THR A 119 -2.63 13.07 24.92
C THR A 119 -1.26 12.45 25.15
N VAL A 120 -0.25 12.99 24.48
CA VAL A 120 1.11 12.44 24.47
C VAL A 120 2.11 13.56 24.72
N PRO A 121 3.10 13.37 25.60
CA PRO A 121 4.18 14.33 25.76
C PRO A 121 4.99 14.50 24.47
N ASN A 122 5.48 15.71 24.20
CA ASN A 122 6.36 15.99 23.08
C ASN A 122 7.59 15.07 23.09
N ARG A 123 8.01 14.61 21.91
CA ARG A 123 9.18 13.73 21.69
C ARG A 123 9.13 12.41 22.48
N SER A 124 7.95 11.99 22.94
CA SER A 124 7.76 10.74 23.65
C SER A 124 7.02 9.73 22.78
N THR A 125 7.41 8.46 22.86
CA THR A 125 6.72 7.39 22.14
C THR A 125 5.74 6.70 23.07
N ILE A 126 4.49 6.54 22.62
CA ILE A 126 3.50 5.73 23.34
C ILE A 126 2.94 4.63 22.44
N VAL A 127 2.46 3.57 23.09
CA VAL A 127 1.71 2.50 22.42
C VAL A 127 0.23 2.90 22.41
N LEU A 128 -0.36 3.02 21.21
CA LEU A 128 -1.78 3.32 21.05
C LEU A 128 -2.65 2.08 21.24
N GLY A 129 -2.11 0.92 20.88
CA GLY A 129 -2.79 -0.36 20.96
C GLY A 129 -2.04 -1.46 20.22
N GLY A 130 -2.66 -2.63 20.19
CA GLY A 130 -2.16 -3.78 19.47
C GLY A 130 -3.17 -4.93 19.48
N LEU A 131 -3.01 -5.85 18.55
CA LEU A 131 -3.79 -7.08 18.44
C LEU A 131 -2.82 -8.26 18.45
N ILE A 132 -3.14 -9.30 19.22
CA ILE A 132 -2.40 -10.56 19.22
C ILE A 132 -3.42 -11.65 18.93
N THR A 133 -3.24 -12.34 17.80
CA THR A 133 -4.03 -13.50 17.42
C THR A 133 -3.15 -14.74 17.54
N GLU A 134 -3.70 -15.81 18.12
CA GLU A 134 -3.03 -17.11 18.16
C GLU A 134 -4.06 -18.19 17.83
N SER A 135 -3.70 -19.09 16.90
CA SER A 135 -4.50 -20.26 16.55
C SER A 135 -3.65 -21.53 16.70
N ASP A 136 -4.14 -22.48 17.51
CA ASP A 136 -3.54 -23.82 17.72
C ASP A 136 -4.46 -24.84 17.05
N THR A 137 -4.05 -25.32 15.87
CA THR A 137 -4.75 -26.36 15.12
C THR A 137 -4.06 -27.70 15.37
N ARG A 138 -4.80 -28.64 15.96
CA ARG A 138 -4.34 -30.02 16.16
C ARG A 138 -5.16 -30.96 15.29
N SER A 139 -4.50 -31.68 14.40
CA SER A 139 -5.12 -32.71 13.59
C SER A 139 -4.48 -34.06 13.87
N GLY A 140 -5.27 -35.11 13.78
CA GLY A 140 -4.81 -36.47 14.00
C GLY A 140 -5.61 -37.46 13.18
N SER A 141 -4.92 -38.46 12.64
CA SER A 141 -5.53 -39.60 11.96
C SER A 141 -4.90 -40.88 12.47
N GLY A 142 -5.68 -41.96 12.58
CA GLY A 142 -5.20 -43.22 13.11
C GLY A 142 -6.20 -44.34 12.90
N VAL A 143 -5.75 -45.57 13.14
CA VAL A 143 -6.58 -46.77 12.95
C VAL A 143 -7.72 -46.79 14.00
N PRO A 144 -8.99 -46.97 13.60
CA PRO A 144 -10.11 -47.10 14.53
C PRO A 144 -9.83 -48.20 15.58
N PHE A 145 -10.29 -48.00 16.83
CA PHE A 145 -10.01 -48.84 18.02
C PHE A 145 -8.57 -48.84 18.57
N LEU A 146 -7.54 -48.71 17.73
CA LEU A 146 -6.13 -48.70 18.17
C LEU A 146 -5.63 -47.29 18.54
N SER A 147 -6.23 -46.25 17.95
CA SER A 147 -5.91 -44.83 18.19
C SER A 147 -6.29 -44.34 19.60
N SER A 148 -7.17 -45.05 20.31
CA SER A 148 -7.55 -44.72 21.69
C SER A 148 -6.52 -45.19 22.73
N ILE A 149 -5.60 -46.08 22.36
CA ILE A 149 -4.51 -46.53 23.23
C ILE A 149 -3.31 -45.57 23.06
N PRO A 150 -2.91 -44.79 24.09
CA PRO A 150 -1.93 -43.70 23.94
C PRO A 150 -0.58 -44.13 23.36
N ILE A 151 -0.14 -45.35 23.68
CA ILE A 151 1.15 -45.90 23.25
C ILE A 151 1.09 -46.36 21.77
N LEU A 152 -0.02 -46.99 21.37
CA LEU A 152 -0.21 -47.48 19.99
C LEU A 152 -0.56 -46.34 19.03
N ASN A 153 -1.26 -45.30 19.51
CA ASN A 153 -1.59 -44.12 18.70
C ASN A 153 -0.35 -43.37 18.20
N LYS A 154 0.72 -43.29 18.99
CA LYS A 154 1.99 -42.67 18.55
C LYS A 154 2.74 -43.48 17.51
N LEU A 155 2.50 -44.80 17.43
CA LEU A 155 3.17 -45.70 16.49
C LEU A 155 2.39 -45.91 15.19
N LEU A 156 1.07 -45.81 15.24
CA LEU A 156 0.15 -46.12 14.13
C LEU A 156 -0.68 -44.92 13.66
N GLY A 157 -0.62 -43.81 14.38
CA GLY A 157 -1.33 -42.58 14.08
C GLY A 157 -0.39 -41.48 13.57
N VAL A 158 -0.95 -40.56 12.81
CA VAL A 158 -0.32 -39.30 12.39
C VAL A 158 -0.93 -38.19 13.21
N SER A 159 -0.11 -37.27 13.71
CA SER A 159 -0.57 -36.05 14.36
C SER A 159 0.12 -34.86 13.72
N SER A 160 -0.64 -33.83 13.37
CA SER A 160 -0.11 -32.50 13.04
C SER A 160 -0.49 -31.53 14.14
N LYS A 161 0.41 -30.57 14.39
CA LYS A 161 0.16 -29.43 15.26
C LYS A 161 0.66 -28.18 14.54
N ASP A 162 -0.25 -27.29 14.22
CA ASP A 162 0.02 -26.04 13.51
C ASP A 162 -0.34 -24.89 14.44
N ILE A 163 0.65 -24.06 14.79
CA ILE A 163 0.47 -22.86 15.61
C ILE A 163 0.74 -21.65 14.73
N LEU A 164 -0.27 -20.79 14.54
CA LEU A 164 -0.13 -19.51 13.84
C LEU A 164 -0.37 -18.38 14.85
N ARG A 165 0.60 -17.47 14.96
CA ARG A 165 0.57 -16.32 15.87
C ARG A 165 0.87 -15.05 15.08
N GLU A 166 0.00 -14.05 15.21
CA GLU A 166 0.14 -12.76 14.53
C GLU A 166 0.05 -11.64 15.57
N GLU A 167 0.92 -10.65 15.42
CA GLU A 167 1.08 -9.56 16.38
C GLU A 167 1.09 -8.22 15.63
N LEU A 168 0.18 -7.33 16.00
CA LEU A 168 0.13 -5.94 15.59
C LEU A 168 0.41 -5.06 16.79
N VAL A 169 1.34 -4.12 16.66
CA VAL A 169 1.60 -3.09 17.67
C VAL A 169 1.66 -1.74 16.97
N ILE A 170 0.88 -0.79 17.49
CA ILE A 170 0.77 0.56 16.94
C ILE A 170 1.41 1.54 17.92
N LEU A 171 2.45 2.23 17.45
CA LEU A 171 3.18 3.22 18.24
C LEU A 171 3.05 4.58 17.56
N ILE A 172 3.06 5.64 18.37
CA ILE A 172 3.15 7.01 17.87
C ILE A 172 4.23 7.80 18.59
N HIS A 173 4.87 8.70 17.84
CA HIS A 173 5.92 9.58 18.31
C HIS A 173 5.67 11.00 17.79
N PRO A 174 4.96 11.86 18.53
CA PRO A 174 4.78 13.25 18.15
C PRO A 174 6.03 14.10 18.42
N SER A 175 6.27 15.07 17.54
CA SER A 175 7.26 16.12 17.75
C SER A 175 6.66 17.48 17.41
N ILE A 176 6.71 18.41 18.36
CA ILE A 176 6.39 19.82 18.16
C ILE A 176 7.66 20.50 17.65
N LEU A 177 7.54 21.25 16.55
CA LEU A 177 8.60 22.07 15.98
C LEU A 177 8.15 23.53 16.08
N THR A 178 8.86 24.34 16.87
CA THR A 178 8.50 25.76 17.10
C THR A 178 9.31 26.69 16.22
N ASP A 179 10.59 26.38 15.99
CA ASP A 179 11.51 27.28 15.32
C ASP A 179 11.77 26.87 13.86
N PRO A 180 11.85 27.83 12.92
CA PRO A 180 12.21 27.54 11.53
C PRO A 180 13.57 26.83 11.39
N SER A 181 14.50 27.09 12.31
CA SER A 181 15.80 26.40 12.38
C SER A 181 15.65 24.92 12.74
N GLU A 182 14.72 24.57 13.64
CA GLU A 182 14.42 23.18 13.99
C GLU A 182 13.80 22.44 12.81
N VAL A 183 12.88 23.08 12.09
CA VAL A 183 12.29 22.50 10.87
C VAL A 183 13.39 22.20 9.83
N ALA A 184 14.32 23.13 9.62
CA ALA A 184 15.44 22.94 8.71
C ALA A 184 16.41 21.83 9.16
N ALA A 185 16.68 21.74 10.47
CA ALA A 185 17.50 20.69 11.05
C ALA A 185 16.84 19.31 10.89
N TYR A 186 15.54 19.22 11.13
CA TYR A 186 14.76 17.99 10.94
C TYR A 186 14.80 17.56 9.47
N GLN A 187 14.57 18.47 8.53
CA GLN A 187 14.63 18.18 7.10
C GLN A 187 16.01 17.62 6.71
N LYS A 188 17.09 18.23 7.19
CA LYS A 188 18.46 17.79 6.91
C LYS A 188 18.73 16.39 7.49
N ALA A 189 18.26 16.11 8.70
CA ALA A 189 18.38 14.80 9.32
C ALA A 189 17.58 13.74 8.52
N PHE A 190 16.34 14.05 8.17
CA PHE A 190 15.50 13.19 7.35
C PHE A 190 16.14 12.91 5.98
N ASP A 191 16.67 13.93 5.30
CA ASP A 191 17.33 13.80 3.99
C ASP A 191 18.65 13.00 4.02
N SER A 192 19.28 12.94 5.20
CA SER A 192 20.50 12.16 5.43
C SER A 192 20.21 10.69 5.72
N ASP A 193 19.11 10.40 6.42
CA ASP A 193 18.69 9.04 6.78
C ASP A 193 17.90 8.36 5.65
N SER A 194 17.08 9.14 4.95
CA SER A 194 16.34 8.65 3.79
C SER A 194 17.27 8.58 2.58
N LYS A 195 17.41 7.39 1.98
CA LYS A 195 18.03 7.19 0.65
C LYS A 195 17.15 7.78 -0.45
N VAL A 196 16.77 9.05 -0.34
CA VAL A 196 15.98 9.77 -1.33
C VAL A 196 16.78 9.78 -2.62
N SER A 197 16.18 9.22 -3.67
CA SER A 197 16.83 9.15 -4.97
C SER A 197 17.30 10.54 -5.41
N PRO A 198 18.47 10.67 -6.08
CA PRO A 198 18.97 11.96 -6.57
C PRO A 198 17.94 12.75 -7.41
N ARG A 199 16.98 12.05 -8.04
CA ARG A 199 15.87 12.66 -8.80
C ARG A 199 14.87 13.41 -7.93
N ALA A 200 14.49 12.84 -6.79
CA ALA A 200 13.60 13.51 -5.83
C ALA A 200 14.29 14.73 -5.18
N ARG A 201 15.61 14.65 -4.95
CA ARG A 201 16.41 15.79 -4.49
C ARG A 201 16.42 16.96 -5.50
N ALA A 202 16.55 16.66 -6.79
CA ALA A 202 16.56 17.67 -7.85
C ALA A 202 15.21 18.39 -8.03
N SER A 203 14.09 17.73 -7.73
CA SER A 203 12.76 18.35 -7.76
C SER A 203 12.50 19.29 -6.57
N VAL A 204 13.07 19.03 -5.39
CA VAL A 204 12.89 19.90 -4.20
C VAL A 204 13.70 21.20 -4.32
N GLN A 205 14.92 21.13 -4.88
CA GLN A 205 15.75 22.33 -5.11
C GLN A 205 15.13 23.31 -6.12
N LYS A 206 14.26 22.81 -7.01
CA LYS A 206 13.52 23.65 -7.94
C LYS A 206 12.26 24.20 -7.27
N GLY A 207 12.47 25.05 -6.27
CA GLY A 207 11.43 25.91 -5.72
C GLY A 207 10.90 26.85 -6.81
N VAL A 208 10.00 26.36 -7.65
CA VAL A 208 9.26 27.19 -8.61
C VAL A 208 7.98 27.64 -7.92
N LEU A 209 8.13 28.51 -6.93
CA LEU A 209 7.12 29.53 -6.74
C LEU A 209 7.35 30.53 -7.89
N PRO A 210 6.43 30.68 -8.85
CA PRO A 210 6.55 31.75 -9.83
C PRO A 210 6.73 33.07 -9.07
N PRO A 211 7.64 33.95 -9.51
CA PRO A 211 7.87 35.21 -8.82
C PRO A 211 6.54 35.96 -8.69
N ARG A 212 6.26 36.55 -7.50
CA ARG A 212 5.11 37.43 -7.30
C ARG A 212 5.20 38.57 -8.30
N GLY A 213 4.44 38.46 -9.39
CA GLY A 213 4.52 39.33 -10.58
C GLY A 213 4.44 38.60 -11.92
N ALA A 214 4.55 37.26 -11.96
CA ALA A 214 4.47 36.48 -13.21
C ALA A 214 3.03 36.20 -13.70
N LEU A 215 2.00 36.69 -13.00
CA LEU A 215 0.67 36.81 -13.57
C LEU A 215 0.59 38.17 -14.24
N ALA A 216 1.02 38.24 -15.50
CA ALA A 216 0.69 39.40 -16.34
C ALA A 216 -0.84 39.43 -16.49
N PRO A 217 -1.50 40.58 -16.35
CA PRO A 217 -2.90 40.69 -16.70
C PRO A 217 -3.05 40.42 -18.20
N ASP A 218 -3.96 39.52 -18.55
CA ASP A 218 -4.25 39.13 -19.92
C ASP A 218 -4.76 40.33 -20.74
N ASP A 219 -3.85 41.07 -21.36
CA ASP A 219 -4.13 42.15 -22.31
C ASP A 219 -3.56 41.80 -23.70
N GLU A 220 -3.84 40.59 -24.20
CA GLU A 220 -3.65 40.25 -25.62
C GLU A 220 -4.97 40.20 -26.38
N ALA A 221 -5.72 41.30 -26.27
CA ALA A 221 -6.84 41.59 -27.14
C ALA A 221 -6.74 43.03 -27.69
N LYS A 222 -5.81 43.29 -28.64
CA LYS A 222 -6.02 44.14 -29.85
C LYS A 222 -4.72 44.57 -30.57
N LYS A 223 -4.75 44.36 -31.89
CA LYS A 223 -4.37 45.31 -32.98
C LYS A 223 -2.89 45.49 -33.39
N LYS A 224 -2.56 44.97 -34.61
CA LYS A 224 -2.06 45.64 -35.85
C LYS A 224 -0.98 44.78 -36.54
N LYS A 225 -1.22 44.14 -37.70
CA LYS A 225 -1.17 44.65 -39.10
C LYS A 225 -0.01 45.62 -39.40
N ALA A 226 1.04 45.14 -40.08
CA ALA A 226 1.51 45.56 -41.43
C ALA A 226 2.97 45.09 -41.73
N ALA A 227 3.20 44.56 -42.93
CA ALA A 227 4.50 44.19 -43.56
C ALA A 227 5.21 45.45 -44.16
N PRO A 228 6.33 45.42 -44.97
CA PRO A 228 6.96 44.32 -45.75
C PRO A 228 8.50 44.34 -46.02
N GLY A 229 9.01 43.33 -46.77
CA GLY A 229 10.29 43.30 -47.53
C GLY A 229 11.41 42.46 -46.87
N SER A 230 12.23 41.60 -47.49
CA SER A 230 12.71 41.45 -48.87
C SER A 230 13.22 40.02 -49.16
N MET A 231 12.80 39.48 -50.31
CA MET A 231 13.47 38.60 -51.30
C MET A 231 14.60 37.64 -50.89
N MET A 232 14.41 36.34 -51.20
CA MET A 232 15.40 35.52 -51.92
C MET A 232 14.71 34.46 -52.82
N THR A 233 15.31 34.30 -54.02
CA THR A 233 14.97 33.60 -55.28
C THR A 233 14.77 32.06 -55.19
N SER A 234 13.71 31.46 -55.79
CA SER A 234 13.56 30.86 -57.16
C SER A 234 14.20 29.45 -57.37
N PRO A 235 13.74 28.53 -58.29
CA PRO A 235 12.52 28.52 -59.10
C PRO A 235 11.84 27.12 -59.39
N VAL A 236 10.68 27.18 -60.07
CA VAL A 236 10.07 26.25 -61.08
C VAL A 236 9.55 24.85 -60.69
N HIS A 237 8.21 24.68 -60.70
CA HIS A 237 7.59 23.71 -61.63
C HIS A 237 6.19 24.12 -62.13
N ARG A 238 5.98 23.81 -63.39
CA ARG A 238 5.00 24.34 -64.35
C ARG A 238 3.91 23.30 -64.58
N ALA A 239 2.63 23.66 -64.43
CA ALA A 239 1.56 22.99 -65.19
C ALA A 239 0.32 23.90 -65.28
N MET A 240 0.12 24.45 -66.48
CA MET A 240 -1.16 24.97 -66.96
C MET A 240 -2.21 23.85 -67.01
N ARG A 241 -3.51 24.19 -66.85
CA ARG A 241 -4.46 24.23 -67.98
C ARG A 241 -5.93 24.44 -67.53
N LYS A 242 -6.39 25.68 -67.77
CA LYS A 242 -7.61 26.07 -68.52
C LYS A 242 -9.02 25.55 -68.10
N LYS A 243 -9.83 26.56 -67.75
CA LYS A 243 -11.11 27.01 -68.41
C LYS A 243 -12.46 26.45 -67.92
N SER A 244 -13.31 27.44 -67.58
CA SER A 244 -14.77 27.53 -67.81
C SER A 244 -15.64 26.65 -66.91
N GLY A 245 -16.67 27.10 -66.21
CA GLY A 245 -17.53 28.26 -66.43
C GLY A 245 -18.97 27.75 -66.62
N ARG A 246 -19.88 28.24 -65.76
CA ARG A 246 -21.30 27.90 -65.54
C ARG A 246 -21.56 26.83 -64.49
#